data_AF-A0AAN9GG96-F1
#
_entry.id   AF-A0AAN9GG96-F1
#
_cell.length_a   1.000
_cell.length_b   1.000
_cell.length_c   1.000
_cell.angle_alpha   90.00
_cell.angle_beta   90.00
_cell.angle_gamma   90.00
#
_symmetry.space_group_name_H-M   'P 1'
#
loop_
_entity.id
_entity.type
_entity.pdbx_description
1 polymer ?
#
loop_
_entity_poly.entity_id
_entity_poly.type
_entity_poly.pdbx_seq_one_letter_code
_entity_poly.pdbx_strand_id
1 'polypeptide(L)'
;MRMAACEKINMLRKEHPSAATEEYESWHLRYHHYRQAVHMFVHGLQAYYKERYTEALPYFNQSFLHNRCAKSRGMELAGIDNQLISFFRRNCLQHVNGEAMQQFEADSDVSDALTLMCNQILPSLAFLSQSGVESDTETLEELRGKWCAFLEKELTEAKVSKLQDFLTKMFENFSEVKLEPPQNVRTADMKDLFNHYGNIINKAYDVGDIQRALAGR
;
A
#
# COMPACT_ATOMS: atom_id res chain seq x y z
N MET A 1 -35.21 -25.44 -1.99
CA MET A 1 -34.72 -24.04 -1.94
C MET A 1 -33.50 -23.81 -2.84
N ARG A 2 -32.37 -24.54 -2.67
CA ARG A 2 -31.17 -24.37 -3.53
C ARG A 2 -31.41 -24.62 -5.02
N MET A 3 -32.13 -25.69 -5.37
CA MET A 3 -32.47 -26.00 -6.77
C MET A 3 -33.30 -24.90 -7.45
N ALA A 4 -34.37 -24.44 -6.78
CA ALA A 4 -35.21 -23.35 -7.29
C ALA A 4 -34.42 -22.04 -7.50
N ALA A 5 -33.45 -21.74 -6.61
CA ALA A 5 -32.56 -20.60 -6.79
C ALA A 5 -31.64 -20.77 -8.01
N CYS A 6 -31.06 -21.96 -8.21
CA CYS A 6 -30.24 -22.25 -9.38
C CYS A 6 -31.04 -22.15 -10.70
N GLU A 7 -32.26 -22.68 -10.73
CA GLU A 7 -33.16 -22.56 -11.87
C GLU A 7 -33.47 -21.10 -12.19
N LYS A 8 -33.76 -20.29 -11.17
CA LYS A 8 -34.03 -18.86 -11.37
C LYS A 8 -32.81 -18.09 -11.87
N ILE A 9 -31.61 -18.36 -11.34
CA ILE A 9 -30.36 -17.77 -11.85
C ILE A 9 -30.12 -18.14 -13.32
N ASN A 10 -30.37 -19.40 -13.70
CA ASN A 10 -30.22 -19.86 -15.08
C ASN A 10 -31.24 -19.20 -16.02
N MET A 11 -32.47 -18.95 -15.57
CA MET A 11 -33.45 -18.17 -16.33
C MET A 11 -32.97 -16.73 -16.52
N LEU A 12 -32.56 -16.05 -15.46
CA LEU A 12 -32.05 -14.67 -15.51
C LEU A 12 -30.85 -14.53 -16.46
N ARG A 13 -29.91 -15.48 -16.43
CA ARG A 13 -28.77 -15.50 -17.38
C ARG A 13 -29.18 -15.63 -18.84
N LYS A 14 -30.32 -16.25 -19.14
CA LYS A 14 -30.85 -16.37 -20.51
C LYS A 14 -31.68 -15.15 -20.92
N GLU A 15 -32.39 -14.54 -19.96
CA GLU A 15 -33.30 -13.42 -20.18
C GLU A 15 -32.57 -12.07 -20.29
N HIS A 16 -31.40 -11.92 -19.66
CA HIS A 16 -30.65 -10.67 -19.65
C HIS A 16 -29.51 -10.66 -20.69
N PRO A 17 -29.26 -9.52 -21.37
CA PRO A 17 -28.15 -9.36 -22.31
C PRO A 17 -26.78 -9.65 -21.69
N SER A 18 -25.77 -9.95 -22.52
CA SER A 18 -24.38 -10.18 -22.08
C SER A 18 -23.83 -9.03 -21.21
N ALA A 19 -24.18 -7.78 -21.54
CA ALA A 19 -23.77 -6.60 -20.79
C ALA A 19 -24.22 -6.61 -19.31
N ALA A 20 -25.42 -7.11 -19.00
CA ALA A 20 -25.90 -7.21 -17.62
C ALA A 20 -25.16 -8.31 -16.82
N THR A 21 -24.72 -9.36 -17.52
CA THR A 21 -23.89 -10.43 -16.93
C THR A 21 -22.47 -9.93 -16.65
N GLU A 22 -21.88 -9.17 -17.57
CA GLU A 22 -20.57 -8.53 -17.40
C GLU A 22 -20.58 -7.52 -16.24
N GLU A 23 -21.64 -6.73 -16.08
CA GLU A 23 -21.79 -5.81 -14.96
C GLU A 23 -21.87 -6.54 -13.61
N TYR A 24 -22.63 -7.63 -13.55
CA TYR A 24 -22.74 -8.48 -12.37
C TYR A 24 -21.38 -9.09 -11.98
N GLU A 25 -20.65 -9.66 -12.95
CA GLU A 25 -19.33 -10.23 -12.71
C GLU A 25 -18.31 -9.16 -12.30
N SER A 26 -18.35 -7.98 -12.94
CA SER A 26 -17.53 -6.83 -12.59
C SER A 26 -17.79 -6.34 -11.17
N TRP A 27 -19.06 -6.29 -10.74
CA TRP A 27 -19.43 -5.95 -9.37
C TRP A 27 -18.82 -6.94 -8.36
N HIS A 28 -18.95 -8.25 -8.60
CA HIS A 28 -18.38 -9.27 -7.73
C HIS A 28 -16.84 -9.20 -7.67
N LEU A 29 -16.19 -8.95 -8.80
CA LEU A 29 -14.74 -8.79 -8.86
C LEU A 29 -14.26 -7.56 -8.07
N ARG A 30 -14.96 -6.43 -8.19
CA ARG A 30 -14.65 -5.22 -7.40
C ARG A 30 -14.85 -5.45 -5.91
N TYR A 31 -15.97 -6.08 -5.53
CA TYR A 31 -16.22 -6.40 -4.12
C TYR A 31 -15.18 -7.38 -3.56
N HIS A 32 -14.70 -8.33 -4.38
CA HIS A 32 -13.59 -9.21 -4.00
C HIS A 32 -12.32 -8.40 -3.71
N HIS A 33 -11.93 -7.49 -4.61
CA HIS A 33 -10.78 -6.61 -4.40
C HIS A 33 -10.95 -5.68 -3.19
N TYR A 34 -12.15 -5.14 -2.96
CA TYR A 34 -12.43 -4.35 -1.76
C TYR A 34 -12.15 -5.15 -0.48
N ARG A 35 -12.65 -6.38 -0.40
CA ARG A 35 -12.41 -7.25 0.77
C ARG A 35 -10.93 -7.55 0.97
N GLN A 36 -10.18 -7.76 -0.13
CA GLN A 36 -8.74 -7.96 -0.07
C GLN A 36 -8.01 -6.68 0.37
N ALA A 37 -8.41 -5.50 -0.11
CA ALA A 37 -7.86 -4.23 0.33
C ALA A 37 -8.07 -4.04 1.84
N VAL A 38 -9.28 -4.27 2.34
CA VAL A 38 -9.58 -4.18 3.78
C VAL A 38 -8.76 -5.19 4.58
N HIS A 39 -8.63 -6.43 4.10
CA HIS A 39 -7.81 -7.44 4.77
C HIS A 39 -6.34 -6.99 4.88
N MET A 40 -5.72 -6.57 3.77
CA MET A 40 -4.35 -6.07 3.78
C MET A 40 -4.20 -4.83 4.67
N PHE A 41 -5.14 -3.90 4.62
CA PHE A 41 -5.13 -2.69 5.46
C PHE A 41 -5.17 -3.03 6.96
N VAL A 42 -6.03 -3.97 7.35
CA VAL A 42 -6.15 -4.44 8.74
C VAL A 42 -4.84 -5.08 9.22
N HIS A 43 -4.23 -5.95 8.41
CA HIS A 43 -2.93 -6.55 8.74
C HIS A 43 -1.82 -5.51 8.84
N GLY A 44 -1.80 -4.53 7.93
CA GLY A 44 -0.89 -3.39 7.97
C GLY A 44 -1.03 -2.60 9.28
N LEU A 45 -2.26 -2.26 9.70
CA LEU A 45 -2.52 -1.56 10.95
C LEU A 45 -2.13 -2.38 12.19
N GLN A 46 -2.39 -3.70 12.18
CA GLN A 46 -1.98 -4.58 13.28
C GLN A 46 -0.47 -4.62 13.46
N ALA A 47 0.31 -4.60 12.37
CA ALA A 47 1.77 -4.50 12.43
C ALA A 47 2.23 -3.07 12.80
N TYR A 48 1.61 -2.04 12.23
CA TYR A 48 1.87 -0.63 12.51
C TYR A 48 1.76 -0.30 14.00
N TYR A 49 0.66 -0.72 14.64
CA TYR A 49 0.43 -0.48 16.06
C TYR A 49 1.28 -1.35 17.01
N LYS A 50 2.10 -2.24 16.45
CA LYS A 50 3.17 -2.96 17.17
C LYS A 50 4.55 -2.41 16.81
N GLU A 51 4.61 -1.27 16.14
CA GLU A 51 5.84 -0.61 15.66
C GLU A 51 6.66 -1.49 14.69
N ARG A 52 6.02 -2.48 14.06
CA ARG A 52 6.66 -3.36 13.06
C ARG A 52 6.50 -2.77 11.67
N TYR A 53 7.13 -1.62 11.42
CA TYR A 53 6.92 -0.83 10.20
C TYR A 53 7.40 -1.53 8.92
N THR A 54 8.52 -2.23 8.99
CA THR A 54 9.09 -3.06 7.90
C THR A 54 8.15 -4.19 7.48
N GLU A 55 7.36 -4.73 8.42
CA GLU A 55 6.31 -5.72 8.17
C GLU A 55 5.02 -5.05 7.66
N ALA A 56 4.66 -3.88 8.19
CA ALA A 56 3.42 -3.19 7.86
C ALA A 56 3.41 -2.59 6.44
N LEU A 57 4.55 -2.05 5.99
CA LEU A 57 4.68 -1.37 4.70
C LEU A 57 4.19 -2.19 3.49
N PRO A 58 4.62 -3.46 3.28
CA PRO A 58 4.14 -4.26 2.15
C PRO A 58 2.63 -4.53 2.20
N TYR A 59 2.03 -4.63 3.39
CA TYR A 59 0.57 -4.76 3.52
C TYR A 59 -0.15 -3.50 3.02
N PHE A 60 0.35 -2.30 3.35
CA PHE A 60 -0.25 -1.07 2.83
C PHE A 60 -0.06 -0.91 1.32
N ASN A 61 1.07 -1.36 0.76
CA ASN A 61 1.28 -1.40 -0.69
C ASN A 61 0.26 -2.34 -1.38
N GLN A 62 0.04 -3.55 -0.85
CA GLN A 62 -0.97 -4.47 -1.37
C GLN A 62 -2.40 -3.93 -1.20
N SER A 63 -2.70 -3.30 -0.06
CA SER A 63 -3.97 -2.63 0.17
C SER A 63 -4.24 -1.57 -0.90
N PHE A 64 -3.24 -0.74 -1.23
CA PHE A 64 -3.35 0.27 -2.29
C PHE A 64 -3.68 -0.35 -3.64
N LEU A 65 -2.98 -1.42 -4.04
CA LEU A 65 -3.20 -2.09 -5.33
C LEU A 65 -4.62 -2.65 -5.44
N HIS A 66 -5.07 -3.38 -4.43
CA HIS A 66 -6.44 -3.90 -4.38
C HIS A 66 -7.47 -2.77 -4.37
N ASN A 67 -7.23 -1.70 -3.62
CA ASN A 67 -8.14 -0.56 -3.53
C ASN A 67 -8.28 0.14 -4.88
N ARG A 68 -7.20 0.25 -5.67
CA ARG A 68 -7.23 0.79 -7.03
C ARG A 68 -8.06 -0.10 -7.98
N CYS A 69 -7.99 -1.42 -7.83
CA CYS A 69 -8.83 -2.33 -8.60
C CYS A 69 -10.31 -2.28 -8.20
N ALA A 70 -10.61 -1.97 -6.94
CA ALA A 70 -11.98 -1.80 -6.45
C ALA A 70 -12.60 -0.47 -6.91
N LYS A 71 -11.81 0.62 -6.89
CA LYS A 71 -12.23 1.98 -7.28
C LYS A 71 -12.07 2.15 -8.79
N SER A 72 -13.07 1.74 -9.56
CA SER A 72 -13.17 2.01 -11.00
C SER A 72 -13.76 3.40 -11.26
N ARG A 73 -13.52 3.98 -12.45
CA ARG A 73 -14.13 5.26 -12.87
C ARG A 73 -15.64 5.28 -12.58
N GLY A 74 -16.10 6.31 -11.87
CA GLY A 74 -17.50 6.47 -11.48
C GLY A 74 -17.90 5.77 -10.18
N MET A 75 -16.98 5.05 -9.53
CA MET A 75 -17.18 4.32 -8.27
C MET A 75 -16.13 4.74 -7.23
N GLU A 76 -15.88 6.04 -7.10
CA GLU A 76 -14.84 6.60 -6.22
C GLU A 76 -15.08 6.29 -4.73
N LEU A 77 -16.30 5.92 -4.35
CA LEU A 77 -16.67 5.52 -2.98
C LEU A 77 -16.53 4.00 -2.74
N ALA A 78 -16.18 3.19 -3.75
CA ALA A 78 -16.19 1.73 -3.67
C ALA A 78 -14.94 1.11 -3.00
N GLY A 79 -14.32 1.82 -2.05
CA GLY A 79 -13.06 1.40 -1.45
C GLY A 79 -12.77 2.09 -0.12
N ILE A 80 -11.58 1.83 0.41
CA ILE A 80 -11.01 2.58 1.52
C ILE A 80 -10.64 3.98 1.00
N ASP A 81 -10.72 4.99 1.85
CA ASP A 81 -10.23 6.32 1.52
C ASP A 81 -8.73 6.27 1.21
N ASN A 82 -8.32 6.87 0.08
CA ASN A 82 -6.93 6.84 -0.35
C ASN A 82 -6.03 7.58 0.65
N GLN A 83 -6.54 8.63 1.30
CA GLN A 83 -5.81 9.38 2.32
C GLN A 83 -5.44 8.50 3.51
N LEU A 84 -6.32 7.57 3.92
CA LEU A 84 -6.04 6.62 5.00
C LEU A 84 -4.90 5.66 4.62
N ILE A 85 -4.98 5.02 3.45
CA ILE A 85 -3.93 4.10 3.00
C ILE A 85 -2.60 4.85 2.85
N SER A 86 -2.63 6.02 2.20
CA SER A 86 -1.44 6.84 1.98
C SER A 86 -0.81 7.30 3.30
N PHE A 87 -1.60 7.77 4.28
CA PHE A 87 -1.10 8.21 5.58
C PHE A 87 -0.28 7.12 6.29
N PHE A 88 -0.86 5.93 6.48
CA PHE A 88 -0.16 4.86 7.17
C PHE A 88 1.03 4.32 6.38
N ARG A 89 0.90 4.22 5.04
CA ARG A 89 2.01 3.82 4.16
C ARG A 89 3.19 4.78 4.26
N ARG A 90 2.93 6.10 4.18
CA ARG A 90 3.98 7.13 4.30
C ARG A 90 4.68 7.05 5.64
N ASN A 91 3.92 6.96 6.73
CA ASN A 91 4.50 6.86 8.08
C ASN A 91 5.40 5.62 8.17
N CYS A 92 4.93 4.45 7.72
CA CYS A 92 5.76 3.24 7.64
C CYS A 92 7.03 3.47 6.83
N LEU A 93 6.92 4.05 5.65
CA LEU A 93 8.06 4.31 4.77
C LEU A 93 9.08 5.25 5.42
N GLN A 94 8.64 6.31 6.09
CA GLN A 94 9.52 7.23 6.81
C GLN A 94 10.28 6.53 7.94
N HIS A 95 9.62 5.64 8.69
CA HIS A 95 10.28 4.83 9.72
C HIS A 95 11.30 3.84 9.13
N VAL A 96 10.91 3.06 8.13
CA VAL A 96 11.81 2.10 7.44
C VAL A 96 13.00 2.82 6.81
N ASN A 97 12.76 4.01 6.25
CA ASN A 97 13.81 4.85 5.69
C ASN A 97 14.79 5.35 6.77
N GLY A 98 14.27 5.79 7.92
CA GLY A 98 15.11 6.20 9.05
C GLY A 98 15.99 5.06 9.55
N GLU A 99 15.44 3.84 9.67
CA GLU A 99 16.19 2.64 10.04
C GLU A 99 17.30 2.34 9.03
N ALA A 100 16.97 2.33 7.73
CA ALA A 100 17.94 2.09 6.68
C ALA A 100 19.06 3.14 6.65
N MET A 101 18.73 4.41 6.86
CA MET A 101 19.71 5.50 6.94
C MET A 101 20.65 5.32 8.15
N GLN A 102 20.10 4.95 9.31
CA GLN A 102 20.89 4.71 10.51
C GLN A 102 21.87 3.55 10.33
N GLN A 103 21.40 2.42 9.81
CA GLN A 103 22.23 1.25 9.52
C GLN A 103 23.29 1.58 8.46
N PHE A 104 22.91 2.26 7.37
CA PHE A 104 23.82 2.63 6.31
C PHE A 104 24.98 3.52 6.80
N GLU A 105 24.70 4.43 7.73
CA GLU A 105 25.71 5.30 8.32
C GLU A 105 26.58 4.56 9.34
N ALA A 106 25.97 3.88 10.31
CA ALA A 106 26.67 3.32 11.47
C ALA A 106 27.43 2.01 11.17
N ASP A 107 26.87 1.15 10.33
CA ASP A 107 27.37 -0.22 10.20
C ASP A 107 28.50 -0.34 9.18
N SER A 108 29.52 -1.15 9.47
CA SER A 108 30.58 -1.43 8.50
C SER A 108 30.08 -2.30 7.34
N ASP A 109 29.17 -3.23 7.64
CA ASP A 109 28.45 -4.04 6.65
C ASP A 109 27.07 -3.43 6.43
N VAL A 110 26.84 -2.94 5.21
CA VAL A 110 25.60 -2.26 4.83
C VAL A 110 24.60 -3.18 4.14
N SER A 111 24.78 -4.50 4.20
CA SER A 111 23.93 -5.47 3.50
C SER A 111 22.45 -5.39 3.91
N ASP A 112 22.16 -5.21 5.20
CA ASP A 112 20.80 -5.07 5.70
C ASP A 112 20.17 -3.73 5.28
N ALA A 113 20.93 -2.63 5.40
CA ALA A 113 20.50 -1.32 4.92
C ALA A 113 20.19 -1.35 3.41
N LEU A 114 21.08 -1.96 2.61
CA LEU A 114 20.90 -2.12 1.17
C LEU A 114 19.66 -2.96 0.84
N THR A 115 19.37 -3.97 1.65
CA THR A 115 18.15 -4.80 1.50
C THR A 115 16.91 -3.95 1.71
N LEU A 116 16.83 -3.15 2.78
CA LEU A 116 15.72 -2.22 3.01
C LEU A 116 15.59 -1.19 1.88
N MET A 117 16.71 -0.58 1.50
CA MET A 117 16.80 0.41 0.42
C MET A 117 16.25 -0.14 -0.90
N CYS A 118 16.73 -1.30 -1.33
CA CYS A 118 16.44 -1.82 -2.67
C CYS A 118 15.10 -2.56 -2.74
N ASN A 119 14.73 -3.29 -1.68
CA ASN A 119 13.58 -4.21 -1.73
C ASN A 119 12.32 -3.63 -1.09
N GLN A 120 12.44 -2.55 -0.30
CA GLN A 120 11.27 -1.92 0.33
C GLN A 120 11.15 -0.44 0.00
N ILE A 121 12.20 0.35 0.19
CA ILE A 121 12.15 1.82 0.02
C ILE A 121 11.92 2.16 -1.45
N LEU A 122 12.80 1.75 -2.36
CA LEU A 122 12.67 2.05 -3.79
C LEU A 122 11.31 1.63 -4.38
N PRO A 123 10.82 0.38 -4.17
CA PRO A 123 9.49 0.01 -4.64
C PRO A 123 8.39 0.91 -4.07
N SER A 124 8.48 1.30 -2.78
CA SER A 124 7.49 2.14 -2.11
C SER A 124 7.43 3.57 -2.64
N LEU A 125 8.51 4.10 -3.23
CA LEU A 125 8.49 5.41 -3.88
C LEU A 125 7.56 5.43 -5.11
N ALA A 126 7.49 4.33 -5.85
CA ALA A 126 6.54 4.18 -6.95
C ALA A 126 5.08 4.30 -6.49
N PHE A 127 4.78 3.76 -5.30
CA PHE A 127 3.46 3.85 -4.70
C PHE A 127 3.10 5.28 -4.25
N LEU A 128 4.06 6.04 -3.71
CA LEU A 128 3.87 7.45 -3.37
C LEU A 128 3.58 8.28 -4.62
N SER A 129 4.43 8.13 -5.66
CA SER A 129 4.30 8.85 -6.93
C SER A 129 2.96 8.60 -7.65
N GLN A 130 2.43 7.38 -7.57
CA GLN A 130 1.18 7.00 -8.24
C GLN A 130 -0.08 7.10 -7.35
N SER A 131 0.05 7.64 -6.14
CA SER A 131 -1.04 7.71 -5.17
C SER A 131 -2.12 8.73 -5.51
N GLY A 132 -1.74 9.82 -6.18
CA GLY A 132 -2.57 11.01 -6.38
C GLY A 132 -2.77 11.84 -5.09
N VAL A 133 -2.01 11.59 -4.03
CA VAL A 133 -2.08 12.32 -2.75
C VAL A 133 -0.91 13.30 -2.64
N GLU A 134 -1.18 14.58 -2.41
CA GLU A 134 -0.17 15.65 -2.40
C GLU A 134 0.95 15.40 -1.37
N SER A 135 0.60 15.02 -0.14
CA SER A 135 1.59 14.72 0.91
C SER A 135 2.51 13.52 0.58
N ASP A 136 2.10 12.62 -0.33
CA ASP A 136 2.98 11.53 -0.80
C ASP A 136 4.07 12.09 -1.71
N THR A 137 3.75 13.08 -2.56
CA THR A 137 4.73 13.79 -3.39
C THR A 137 5.72 14.57 -2.52
N GLU A 138 5.24 15.31 -1.51
CA GLU A 138 6.11 16.04 -0.59
C GLU A 138 7.07 15.10 0.16
N THR A 139 6.55 13.97 0.65
CA THR A 139 7.37 12.96 1.35
C THR A 139 8.40 12.35 0.40
N LEU A 140 8.06 12.08 -0.86
CA LEU A 140 9.01 11.58 -1.85
C LEU A 140 10.22 12.53 -2.01
N GLU A 141 9.96 13.83 -2.13
CA GLU A 141 11.02 14.85 -2.24
C GLU A 141 11.83 14.99 -0.94
N GLU A 142 11.16 14.91 0.22
CA GLU A 142 11.83 14.93 1.53
C GLU A 142 12.82 13.75 1.66
N LEU A 143 12.40 12.54 1.27
CA LEU A 143 13.25 11.35 1.30
C LEU A 143 14.44 11.48 0.36
N ARG A 144 14.23 12.02 -0.85
CA ARG A 144 15.32 12.34 -1.80
C ARG A 144 16.34 13.29 -1.19
N GLY A 145 15.88 14.39 -0.58
CA GLY A 145 16.74 15.35 0.11
C GLY A 145 17.58 14.71 1.23
N LYS A 146 16.95 13.87 2.04
CA LYS A 146 17.61 13.13 3.14
C LYS A 146 18.74 12.23 2.65
N TRP A 147 18.54 11.50 1.55
CA TRP A 147 19.60 10.64 0.97
C TRP A 147 20.66 11.44 0.22
N CYS A 148 20.31 12.54 -0.45
CA CYS A 148 21.30 13.43 -1.07
C CYS A 148 22.25 14.02 -0.02
N ALA A 149 21.76 14.39 1.17
CA ALA A 149 22.59 14.90 2.26
C ALA A 149 23.66 13.89 2.74
N PHE A 150 23.51 12.59 2.46
CA PHE A 150 24.54 11.60 2.79
C PHE A 150 25.80 11.73 1.91
N LEU A 151 25.72 12.41 0.76
CA LEU A 151 26.90 12.68 -0.08
C LEU A 151 27.88 13.66 0.58
N GLU A 152 27.41 14.46 1.55
CA GLU A 152 28.23 15.41 2.30
C GLU A 152 28.85 14.77 3.56
N LYS A 153 28.49 13.52 3.88
CA LYS A 153 29.03 12.80 5.05
C LYS A 153 30.36 12.14 4.73
N GLU A 154 31.19 11.98 5.75
CA GLU A 154 32.42 11.19 5.68
C GLU A 154 32.08 9.69 5.59
N LEU A 155 32.02 9.18 4.36
CA LEU A 155 31.74 7.78 4.05
C LEU A 155 32.95 7.11 3.38
N THR A 156 33.06 5.79 3.51
CA THR A 156 34.06 5.03 2.75
C THR A 156 33.72 5.02 1.26
N GLU A 157 34.72 4.87 0.39
CA GLU A 157 34.52 4.82 -1.07
C GLU A 157 33.48 3.75 -1.48
N ALA A 158 33.50 2.60 -0.82
CA ALA A 158 32.53 1.53 -1.02
C ALA A 158 31.09 1.97 -0.70
N LYS A 159 30.87 2.68 0.42
CA LYS A 159 29.55 3.22 0.77
C LYS A 159 29.13 4.32 -0.21
N VAL A 160 30.03 5.20 -0.62
CA VAL A 160 29.73 6.25 -1.61
C VAL A 160 29.24 5.64 -2.93
N SER A 161 29.91 4.60 -3.43
CA SER A 161 29.49 3.91 -4.65
C SER A 161 28.07 3.33 -4.52
N LYS A 162 27.75 2.69 -3.39
CA LYS A 162 26.41 2.13 -3.14
C LYS A 162 25.34 3.20 -2.99
N LEU A 163 25.67 4.34 -2.37
CA LEU A 163 24.78 5.48 -2.26
C LEU A 163 24.47 6.07 -3.64
N GLN A 164 25.47 6.22 -4.51
CA GLN A 164 25.29 6.71 -5.87
C GLN A 164 24.39 5.80 -6.72
N ASP A 165 24.57 4.47 -6.62
CA ASP A 165 23.71 3.48 -7.27
C ASP A 165 22.25 3.61 -6.81
N PHE A 166 22.06 3.80 -5.50
CA PHE A 166 20.72 3.95 -4.91
C PHE A 166 20.06 5.27 -5.32
N LEU A 167 20.79 6.39 -5.26
CA LEU A 167 20.29 7.70 -5.68
C LEU A 167 19.89 7.69 -7.15
N THR A 168 20.68 7.07 -8.02
CA THR A 168 20.35 6.93 -9.45
C THR A 168 18.95 6.33 -9.64
N LYS A 169 18.63 5.26 -8.90
CA LYS A 169 17.31 4.62 -8.93
C LYS A 169 16.22 5.46 -8.26
N MET A 170 16.55 6.16 -7.18
CA MET A 170 15.60 7.00 -6.44
C MET A 170 15.12 8.23 -7.25
N PHE A 171 15.88 8.65 -8.27
CA PHE A 171 15.51 9.73 -9.17
C PHE A 171 14.86 9.26 -10.48
N GLU A 172 14.58 7.96 -10.63
CA GLU A 172 13.80 7.45 -11.75
C GLU A 172 12.37 8.06 -11.77
N ASN A 173 11.77 8.12 -12.96
CA ASN A 173 10.40 8.57 -13.12
C ASN A 173 9.41 7.48 -12.66
N PHE A 174 9.14 7.47 -11.37
CA PHE A 174 8.23 6.53 -10.71
C PHE A 174 6.78 6.54 -11.21
N SER A 175 6.36 7.60 -11.92
CA SER A 175 5.02 7.67 -12.51
C SER A 175 4.83 6.69 -13.68
N GLU A 176 5.92 6.28 -14.33
CA GLU A 176 5.93 5.34 -15.46
C GLU A 176 6.25 3.90 -15.03
N VAL A 177 6.71 3.71 -13.78
CA VAL A 177 7.05 2.38 -13.26
C VAL A 177 5.78 1.54 -13.11
N LYS A 178 5.73 0.41 -13.80
CA LYS A 178 4.61 -0.52 -13.68
C LYS A 178 4.64 -1.22 -12.32
N LEU A 179 3.69 -0.86 -11.46
CA LEU A 179 3.47 -1.60 -10.20
C LEU A 179 3.05 -3.03 -10.50
N GLU A 180 3.57 -3.96 -9.69
CA GLU A 180 3.16 -5.36 -9.74
C GLU A 180 1.65 -5.51 -9.47
N PRO A 181 0.99 -6.53 -10.05
CA PRO A 181 -0.40 -6.81 -9.74
C PRO A 181 -0.57 -7.20 -8.26
N PRO A 182 -1.74 -6.91 -7.66
CA PRO A 182 -2.01 -7.30 -6.28
C PRO A 182 -2.01 -8.83 -6.13
N GLN A 183 -1.47 -9.31 -5.01
CA GLN A 183 -1.41 -10.74 -4.68
C GLN A 183 -2.74 -11.22 -4.09
N ASN A 184 -3.22 -12.37 -4.55
CA ASN A 184 -4.49 -12.91 -4.07
C ASN A 184 -4.43 -13.40 -2.62
N VAL A 185 -5.50 -13.09 -1.87
CA VAL A 185 -5.68 -13.50 -0.47
C VAL A 185 -6.65 -14.66 -0.45
N ARG A 186 -6.36 -15.71 0.33
CA ARG A 186 -7.28 -16.85 0.40
C ARG A 186 -8.54 -16.42 1.14
N THR A 187 -9.70 -16.88 0.68
CA THR A 187 -10.98 -16.54 1.32
C THR A 187 -11.05 -17.00 2.78
N ALA A 188 -10.33 -18.08 3.13
CA ALA A 188 -10.23 -18.56 4.49
C ALA A 188 -9.53 -17.57 5.45
N ASP A 189 -8.63 -16.73 4.93
CA ASP A 189 -7.87 -15.75 5.70
C ASP A 189 -8.70 -14.49 5.98
N MET A 190 -9.80 -14.31 5.25
CA MET A 190 -10.75 -13.20 5.41
C MET A 190 -11.93 -13.56 6.32
N LYS A 191 -11.81 -14.62 7.13
CA LYS A 191 -12.80 -14.93 8.19
C LYS A 191 -12.80 -13.80 9.23
N ASP A 192 -13.99 -13.45 9.70
CA ASP A 192 -14.22 -12.41 10.71
C ASP A 192 -13.63 -11.03 10.36
N LEU A 193 -13.44 -10.74 9.06
CA LEU A 193 -12.87 -9.47 8.58
C LEU A 193 -13.57 -8.25 9.16
N PHE A 194 -14.89 -8.32 9.34
CA PHE A 194 -15.68 -7.25 9.97
C PHE A 194 -15.22 -6.94 11.40
N ASN A 195 -15.03 -7.97 12.23
CA ASN A 195 -14.60 -7.78 13.62
C ASN A 195 -13.16 -7.26 13.68
N HIS A 196 -12.26 -7.82 12.86
CA HIS A 196 -10.88 -7.34 12.79
C HIS A 196 -10.80 -5.89 12.33
N TYR A 197 -11.59 -5.51 11.33
CA TYR A 197 -11.70 -4.14 10.85
C TYR A 197 -12.24 -3.20 11.92
N GLY A 198 -13.38 -3.53 12.53
CA GLY A 198 -13.99 -2.70 13.58
C GLY A 198 -13.04 -2.45 14.74
N ASN A 199 -12.37 -3.49 15.22
CA ASN A 199 -11.42 -3.37 16.34
C ASN A 199 -10.24 -2.46 16.01
N ILE A 200 -9.62 -2.63 14.84
CA ILE A 200 -8.41 -1.89 14.49
C ILE A 200 -8.71 -0.43 14.10
N ILE A 201 -9.86 -0.18 13.46
CA ILE A 201 -10.30 1.17 13.11
C ILE A 201 -10.73 1.95 14.36
N ASN A 202 -11.42 1.32 15.31
CA ASN A 202 -11.72 1.96 16.59
C ASN A 202 -10.43 2.37 17.30
N LYS A 203 -9.43 1.47 17.36
CA LYS A 203 -8.11 1.83 17.89
C LYS A 203 -7.50 3.03 17.15
N ALA A 204 -7.54 3.04 15.82
CA ALA A 204 -7.01 4.16 15.02
C ALA A 204 -7.75 5.48 15.27
N TYR A 205 -9.06 5.41 15.50
CA TYR A 205 -9.88 6.55 15.85
C TYR A 205 -9.54 7.08 17.25
N ASP A 206 -9.41 6.19 18.24
CA ASP A 206 -9.13 6.54 19.64
C ASP A 206 -7.78 7.25 19.80
N VAL A 207 -6.78 6.86 19.02
CA VAL A 207 -5.45 7.52 19.01
C VAL A 207 -5.37 8.71 18.04
N GLY A 208 -6.49 9.10 17.42
CA GLY A 208 -6.58 10.25 16.55
C GLY A 208 -5.89 10.10 15.18
N ASP A 209 -5.51 8.88 14.76
CA ASP A 209 -4.86 8.66 13.47
C ASP A 209 -5.83 8.89 12.30
N ILE A 210 -7.10 8.52 12.46
CA ILE A 210 -8.12 8.72 11.43
C ILE A 210 -8.28 10.21 11.11
N GLN A 211 -8.34 11.04 12.15
CA GLN A 211 -8.47 12.49 12.03
C GLN A 211 -7.21 13.09 11.40
N ARG A 212 -6.02 12.67 11.84
CA ARG A 212 -4.74 13.13 11.26
C ARG A 212 -4.62 12.77 9.78
N ALA A 213 -4.98 11.54 9.41
CA ALA A 213 -4.96 11.09 8.03
C ALA A 213 -5.92 11.89 7.13
N LEU A 214 -7.04 12.35 7.68
CA LEU A 214 -8.09 13.06 6.92
C LEU A 214 -8.02 14.59 7.03
N ALA A 215 -7.11 15.14 7.85
CA ALA A 215 -7.02 16.58 8.14
C ALA A 215 -6.51 17.43 6.96
N GLY A 216 -5.83 16.81 5.98
CA GLY A 216 -5.25 17.48 4.81
C GLY A 216 -6.08 17.34 3.52
N ARG A 217 -7.42 17.36 3.62
CA ARG A 217 -8.31 17.47 2.45
C ARG A 217 -8.54 18.93 2.05
#